data_AF-A0A934KHS4-F1
#
_entry.id   AF-A0A934KHS4-F1
#
_cell.length_a   1.000
_cell.length_b   1.000
_cell.length_c   1.000
_cell.angle_alpha   90.00
_cell.angle_beta   90.00
_cell.angle_gamma   90.00
#
_symmetry.space_group_name_H-M   'P 1'
#
loop_
_entity.id
_entity.type
_entity.pdbx_description
1 polymer ?
#
loop_
_entity_poly.entity_id
_entity_poly.type
_entity_poly.pdbx_seq_one_letter_code
_entity_poly.pdbx_strand_id
1 'polypeptide(L)'
;MYKIGHQKISLYIHRFFVDDQFATSQDSSVAMIMAYDMLIVYLQQEIEKLESNNNYNQNSMKQSSSKLFWTGNKTELIELIYALHSSGAIHSGTADIKELACRTIVLNFNHLGFKTIEDYGNTKSFCFDDLGIESPGRFYGKDLNVMGELLLSRYDLYLQSKRRTKTHATTNFGADELEEFYGNRVRSRMRELFNLIAFDEGVGDKRK
;
A
#
# COMPACT_ATOMS: atom_id res chain seq x y z
N MET A 1 -25.16 -33.52 -63.95
CA MET A 1 -23.91 -34.26 -63.68
C MET A 1 -23.04 -33.36 -62.80
N TYR A 2 -22.84 -33.73 -61.54
CA TYR A 2 -22.15 -32.91 -60.53
C TYR A 2 -20.63 -32.87 -60.75
N LYS A 3 -19.99 -31.71 -60.52
CA LYS A 3 -18.74 -31.63 -59.75
C LYS A 3 -18.44 -30.20 -59.24
N ILE A 4 -18.22 -30.14 -57.92
CA ILE A 4 -17.82 -28.99 -57.10
C ILE A 4 -16.30 -28.80 -57.20
N GLY A 5 -15.81 -27.56 -57.04
CA GLY A 5 -14.37 -27.26 -56.88
C GLY A 5 -14.08 -25.83 -56.41
N HIS A 6 -14.18 -25.62 -55.09
CA HIS A 6 -13.69 -24.58 -54.18
C HIS A 6 -12.76 -23.41 -54.65
N GLN A 7 -12.92 -22.28 -53.92
CA GLN A 7 -12.11 -21.03 -53.84
C GLN A 7 -12.49 -19.96 -54.88
N LYS A 8 -12.94 -18.73 -54.57
CA LYS A 8 -12.63 -17.80 -53.46
C LYS A 8 -13.88 -16.97 -53.11
N ILE A 9 -14.51 -17.24 -51.97
CA ILE A 9 -15.63 -16.44 -51.43
C ILE A 9 -15.13 -15.16 -50.71
N SER A 10 -13.82 -15.02 -50.51
CA SER A 10 -13.24 -13.96 -49.66
C SER A 10 -13.21 -12.55 -50.28
N LEU A 11 -13.48 -12.35 -51.57
CA LEU A 11 -13.40 -11.02 -52.21
C LEU A 11 -14.76 -10.35 -52.44
N TYR A 12 -15.87 -11.08 -52.29
CA TYR A 12 -17.18 -10.59 -52.73
C TYR A 12 -17.97 -9.81 -51.68
N ILE A 13 -17.58 -9.83 -50.41
CA ILE A 13 -18.40 -9.22 -49.35
C ILE A 13 -18.13 -7.71 -49.18
N HIS A 14 -17.01 -7.19 -49.71
CA HIS A 14 -16.70 -5.76 -49.57
C HIS A 14 -17.26 -4.86 -50.68
N ARG A 15 -17.91 -5.45 -51.71
CA ARG A 15 -18.37 -4.72 -52.90
C ARG A 15 -19.86 -4.38 -52.91
N PHE A 16 -20.59 -4.58 -51.80
CA PHE A 16 -22.05 -4.44 -51.83
C PHE A 16 -22.63 -3.10 -51.38
N PHE A 17 -21.83 -2.08 -51.00
CA PHE A 17 -22.37 -0.77 -50.61
C PHE A 17 -21.42 0.42 -50.92
N VAL A 18 -20.76 0.41 -52.07
CA VAL A 18 -19.85 1.49 -52.47
C VAL A 18 -20.23 1.94 -53.88
N ASP A 19 -20.68 3.19 -54.02
CA ASP A 19 -20.96 3.82 -55.31
C ASP A 19 -19.63 4.06 -56.05
N ASP A 20 -19.45 3.38 -57.18
CA ASP A 20 -18.23 3.46 -58.01
C ASP A 20 -17.97 4.89 -58.56
N GLN A 21 -18.94 5.82 -58.51
CA GLN A 21 -18.72 7.23 -58.85
C GLN A 21 -18.30 8.12 -57.67
N PHE A 22 -18.45 7.63 -56.42
CA PHE A 22 -18.24 8.43 -55.23
C PHE A 22 -17.09 7.93 -54.35
N ALA A 23 -16.76 6.64 -54.41
CA ALA A 23 -15.80 6.06 -53.50
C ALA A 23 -14.68 5.25 -54.20
N THR A 24 -13.47 5.44 -53.70
CA THR A 24 -12.23 4.83 -54.21
C THR A 24 -11.91 3.56 -53.41
N SER A 25 -11.15 2.63 -54.00
CA SER A 25 -10.69 1.38 -53.34
C SER A 25 -9.91 1.59 -52.04
N GLN A 26 -9.50 2.83 -51.74
CA GLN A 26 -8.75 3.21 -50.55
C GLN A 26 -9.62 3.82 -49.45
N ASP A 27 -10.89 4.11 -49.71
CA ASP A 27 -11.77 4.82 -48.77
C ASP A 27 -12.04 3.99 -47.51
N SER A 28 -12.09 2.67 -47.64
CA SER A 28 -12.21 1.77 -46.48
C SER A 28 -10.95 1.76 -45.62
N SER A 29 -9.77 1.84 -46.23
CA SER A 29 -8.50 1.99 -45.51
C SER A 29 -8.43 3.34 -44.78
N VAL A 30 -8.84 4.42 -45.46
CA VAL A 30 -8.89 5.77 -44.88
C VAL A 30 -9.90 5.82 -43.73
N ALA A 31 -11.11 5.28 -43.91
CA ALA A 31 -12.11 5.19 -42.86
C ALA A 31 -11.64 4.33 -41.67
N MET A 32 -10.89 3.26 -41.93
CA MET A 32 -10.31 2.42 -40.88
C MET A 32 -9.23 3.16 -40.09
N ILE A 33 -8.36 3.94 -40.77
CA ILE A 33 -7.38 4.81 -40.11
C ILE A 33 -8.09 5.86 -39.25
N MET A 34 -9.11 6.54 -39.78
CA MET A 34 -9.90 7.52 -39.02
C MET A 34 -10.58 6.90 -37.79
N ALA A 35 -11.14 5.69 -37.93
CA ALA A 35 -11.74 4.97 -36.82
C ALA A 35 -10.72 4.58 -35.74
N TYR A 36 -9.52 4.17 -36.14
CA TYR A 36 -8.43 3.88 -35.19
C TYR A 36 -7.93 5.13 -34.49
N ASP A 37 -7.79 6.26 -35.20
CA ASP A 37 -7.40 7.54 -34.61
C ASP A 37 -8.43 7.98 -33.56
N MET A 38 -9.72 7.86 -33.87
CA MET A 38 -10.81 8.14 -32.92
C MET A 38 -10.78 7.21 -31.70
N LEU A 39 -10.50 5.92 -31.90
CA LEU A 39 -10.41 4.93 -30.83
C LEU A 39 -9.21 5.19 -29.90
N ILE A 40 -8.06 5.55 -30.47
CA ILE A 40 -6.85 5.90 -29.71
C ILE A 40 -7.12 7.09 -28.81
N VAL A 41 -7.71 8.16 -29.35
CA VAL A 41 -8.09 9.36 -28.58
C VAL A 41 -9.05 9.00 -27.45
N TYR A 42 -10.06 8.18 -27.73
CA TYR A 42 -11.01 7.73 -26.71
C TYR A 42 -10.33 6.93 -25.58
N LEU A 43 -9.47 5.96 -25.93
CA LEU A 43 -8.76 5.15 -24.94
C LEU A 43 -7.80 6.00 -24.09
N GLN A 44 -7.13 6.98 -24.69
CA GLN A 44 -6.29 7.94 -23.94
C GLN A 44 -7.12 8.75 -22.94
N GLN A 45 -8.29 9.24 -23.34
CA GLN A 45 -9.21 9.95 -22.43
C GLN A 45 -9.73 9.07 -21.29
N GLU A 46 -10.04 7.80 -21.56
CA GLU A 46 -10.47 6.86 -20.51
C GLU A 46 -9.34 6.53 -19.52
N ILE A 47 -8.09 6.39 -19.99
CA ILE A 47 -6.93 6.23 -19.11
C ILE A 47 -6.75 7.47 -18.23
N GLU A 48 -6.83 8.67 -18.81
CA GLU A 48 -6.70 9.93 -18.08
C GLU A 48 -7.79 10.12 -17.02
N LYS A 49 -9.05 9.69 -17.29
CA LYS A 49 -10.13 9.67 -16.30
C LYS A 49 -9.84 8.73 -15.13
N LEU A 50 -9.24 7.57 -15.40
CA LEU A 50 -8.87 6.60 -14.36
C LEU A 50 -7.71 7.10 -13.51
N GLU A 51 -6.70 7.72 -14.11
CA GLU A 51 -5.58 8.35 -13.41
C GLU A 51 -6.03 9.57 -12.58
N SER A 52 -6.92 10.39 -13.14
CA SER A 52 -7.52 11.54 -12.44
C SER A 52 -8.38 11.12 -11.25
N ASN A 53 -9.14 10.03 -11.35
CA ASN A 53 -9.89 9.46 -10.21
C ASN A 53 -8.98 8.86 -9.13
N ASN A 54 -7.79 8.37 -9.49
CA ASN A 54 -6.77 7.98 -8.52
C ASN A 54 -6.17 9.21 -7.82
N ASN A 55 -5.97 10.32 -8.53
CA ASN A 55 -5.45 11.57 -7.96
C ASN A 55 -6.48 12.37 -7.16
N TYR A 56 -7.79 12.24 -7.43
CA TYR A 56 -8.83 12.89 -6.62
C TYR A 56 -9.03 12.22 -5.24
N ASN A 57 -8.55 10.98 -5.06
CA ASN A 57 -8.47 10.31 -3.76
C ASN A 57 -7.16 10.59 -3.01
N GLN A 58 -6.23 11.37 -3.60
CA GLN A 58 -5.00 11.83 -2.93
C GLN A 58 -5.14 13.19 -2.23
N ASN A 59 -6.24 13.93 -2.42
CA ASN A 59 -6.42 15.25 -1.83
C ASN A 59 -7.65 15.33 -0.93
N SER A 60 -7.58 14.70 0.23
CA SER A 60 -8.06 15.24 1.51
C SER A 60 -7.92 14.14 2.55
N MET A 61 -7.01 14.40 3.48
CA MET A 61 -6.90 13.73 4.75
C MET A 61 -8.31 13.66 5.38
N LYS A 62 -9.00 12.52 5.27
CA LYS A 62 -10.16 12.25 6.11
C LYS A 62 -9.61 11.95 7.51
N GLN A 63 -9.26 13.01 8.22
CA GLN A 63 -9.16 13.02 9.67
C GLN A 63 -10.53 12.58 10.19
N SER A 64 -10.71 11.29 10.42
CA SER A 64 -11.64 10.85 11.45
C SER A 64 -11.05 11.33 12.78
N SER A 65 -11.34 12.58 13.14
CA SER A 65 -10.97 13.15 14.43
C SER A 65 -11.69 12.36 15.51
N SER A 66 -10.99 11.36 16.04
CA SER A 66 -11.28 10.94 17.40
C SER A 66 -11.11 12.19 18.26
N LYS A 67 -12.17 12.61 18.94
CA LYS A 67 -12.24 13.83 19.79
C LYS A 67 -11.33 13.75 21.03
N LEU A 68 -10.35 12.85 21.05
CA LEU A 68 -9.46 12.59 22.16
C LEU A 68 -8.05 12.92 21.70
N PHE A 69 -7.54 14.05 22.17
CA PHE A 69 -6.16 14.47 21.96
C PHE A 69 -5.42 14.26 23.27
N TRP A 70 -4.29 13.56 23.21
CA TRP A 70 -3.40 13.43 24.36
C TRP A 70 -2.76 14.79 24.63
N THR A 71 -3.06 15.39 25.77
CA THR A 71 -2.54 16.71 26.17
C THR A 71 -1.22 16.62 26.94
N GLY A 72 -0.77 15.40 27.25
CA GLY A 72 0.50 15.16 27.93
C GLY A 72 1.69 15.24 26.98
N ASN A 73 2.88 15.27 27.56
CA ASN A 73 4.12 15.31 26.77
C ASN A 73 4.45 13.91 26.17
N LYS A 74 5.35 13.85 25.18
CA LYS A 74 5.76 12.59 24.51
C LYS A 74 6.28 11.56 25.52
N THR A 75 7.02 12.00 26.52
CA THR A 75 7.57 11.15 27.59
C THR A 75 6.47 10.59 28.48
N GLU A 76 5.44 11.34 28.84
CA GLU A 76 4.30 10.86 29.64
C GLU A 76 3.51 9.78 28.89
N LEU A 77 3.38 9.89 27.56
CA LEU A 77 2.76 8.84 26.76
C LEU A 77 3.66 7.60 26.71
N ILE A 78 4.97 7.79 26.51
CA ILE A 78 5.96 6.70 26.50
C ILE A 78 5.99 6.00 27.87
N GLU A 79 5.99 6.76 28.96
CA GLU A 79 5.92 6.25 30.33
C GLU A 79 4.58 5.57 30.61
N LEU A 80 3.46 6.06 30.07
CA LEU A 80 2.17 5.37 30.16
C LEU A 80 2.20 4.04 29.40
N ILE A 81 2.80 4.01 28.21
CA ILE A 81 3.01 2.79 27.43
C ILE A 81 3.92 1.82 28.21
N TYR A 82 5.00 2.31 28.82
CA TYR A 82 5.90 1.51 29.66
C TYR A 82 5.26 1.06 30.98
N ALA A 83 4.41 1.87 31.59
CA ALA A 83 3.65 1.52 32.79
C ALA A 83 2.62 0.43 32.46
N LEU A 84 1.94 0.54 31.31
CA LEU A 84 1.00 -0.47 30.80
C LEU A 84 1.71 -1.78 30.43
N HIS A 85 2.96 -1.68 29.94
CA HIS A 85 3.82 -2.83 29.73
C HIS A 85 4.20 -3.50 31.06
N SER A 86 4.71 -2.72 32.02
CA SER A 86 5.09 -3.22 33.36
C SER A 86 3.91 -3.75 34.17
N SER A 87 2.68 -3.30 33.88
CA SER A 87 1.46 -3.82 34.50
C SER A 87 0.99 -5.16 33.90
N GLY A 88 1.68 -5.67 32.88
CA GLY A 88 1.34 -6.91 32.18
C GLY A 88 0.06 -6.85 31.34
N ALA A 89 -0.46 -5.65 31.07
CA ALA A 89 -1.63 -5.46 30.23
C ALA A 89 -1.34 -5.67 28.74
N ILE A 90 -0.06 -5.75 28.37
CA ILE A 90 0.42 -6.05 27.01
C ILE A 90 0.93 -7.50 26.99
N HIS A 91 0.43 -8.30 26.05
CA HIS A 91 0.82 -9.72 25.86
C HIS A 91 0.74 -10.58 27.14
N SER A 92 -0.27 -10.37 27.99
CA SER A 92 -0.42 -11.09 29.27
C SER A 92 0.83 -11.04 30.18
N GLY A 93 1.66 -10.00 30.03
CA GLY A 93 2.84 -9.76 30.87
C GLY A 93 4.12 -10.50 30.51
N THR A 94 4.22 -11.10 29.31
CA THR A 94 5.44 -11.83 28.89
C THR A 94 6.31 -11.11 27.86
N ALA A 95 5.93 -9.91 27.41
CA ALA A 95 6.77 -9.14 26.49
C ALA A 95 7.93 -8.49 27.28
N ASP A 96 9.16 -8.54 26.75
CA ASP A 96 10.27 -7.72 27.25
C ASP A 96 10.31 -6.39 26.48
N ILE A 97 10.62 -5.28 27.16
CA ILE A 97 10.70 -3.93 26.58
C ILE A 97 11.66 -3.89 25.39
N LYS A 98 12.76 -4.65 25.46
CA LYS A 98 13.78 -4.71 24.40
C LYS A 98 13.31 -5.46 23.15
N GLU A 99 12.31 -6.33 23.28
CA GLU A 99 11.74 -7.08 22.15
C GLU A 99 10.78 -6.24 21.31
N LEU A 100 10.31 -5.09 21.81
CA LEU A 100 9.45 -4.17 21.05
C LEU A 100 10.22 -3.29 20.05
N ALA A 101 11.53 -3.14 20.22
CA ALA A 101 12.34 -2.31 19.32
C ALA A 101 12.40 -2.95 17.93
N CYS A 102 12.07 -2.17 16.89
CA CYS A 102 12.08 -2.65 15.50
C CYS A 102 13.43 -3.28 15.11
N ARG A 103 14.53 -2.71 15.61
CA ARG A 103 15.89 -3.25 15.42
C ARG A 103 16.06 -4.66 15.96
N THR A 104 15.49 -4.97 17.13
CA THR A 104 15.55 -6.33 17.72
C THR A 104 14.78 -7.33 16.85
N ILE A 105 13.63 -6.92 16.31
CA ILE A 105 12.83 -7.74 15.39
C ILE A 105 13.62 -8.07 14.12
N VAL A 106 14.32 -7.10 13.52
CA VAL A 106 15.21 -7.36 12.38
C VAL A 106 16.33 -8.34 12.72
N LEU A 107 16.96 -8.19 13.89
CA LEU A 107 18.02 -9.11 14.32
C LEU A 107 17.50 -10.55 14.47
N ASN A 108 16.29 -10.70 15.04
CA ASN A 108 15.62 -11.98 15.16
C ASN A 108 15.28 -12.56 13.79
N PHE A 109 14.79 -11.74 12.84
CA PHE A 109 14.54 -12.17 11.47
C PHE A 109 15.80 -12.67 10.77
N ASN A 110 16.95 -12.04 11.00
CA ASN A 110 18.20 -12.51 10.41
C ASN A 110 18.64 -13.90 10.94
N HIS A 111 18.20 -14.29 12.14
CA HIS A 111 18.48 -15.61 12.72
C HIS A 111 17.41 -16.65 12.41
N LEU A 112 16.13 -16.26 12.42
CA LEU A 112 14.96 -17.18 12.37
C LEU A 112 14.16 -17.06 11.07
N GLY A 113 14.45 -16.08 10.23
CA GLY A 113 13.76 -15.80 8.97
C GLY A 113 12.29 -15.46 9.17
N PHE A 114 11.46 -15.95 8.25
CA PHE A 114 10.02 -15.67 8.22
C PHE A 114 9.24 -16.14 9.45
N LYS A 115 9.81 -17.05 10.26
CA LYS A 115 9.21 -17.40 11.56
C LYS A 115 9.01 -16.15 12.43
N THR A 116 9.93 -15.19 12.38
CA THR A 116 9.76 -13.90 13.09
C THR A 116 8.55 -13.14 12.55
N ILE A 117 8.30 -13.12 11.24
CA ILE A 117 7.12 -12.46 10.68
C ILE A 117 5.82 -13.15 11.13
N GLU A 118 5.81 -14.48 11.25
CA GLU A 118 4.68 -15.26 11.77
C GLU A 118 4.43 -15.00 13.26
N ASP A 119 5.50 -14.98 14.06
CA ASP A 119 5.44 -14.76 15.51
C ASP A 119 4.84 -13.39 15.87
N TYR A 120 5.15 -12.36 15.08
CA TYR A 120 4.56 -11.01 15.23
C TYR A 120 3.32 -10.79 14.36
N GLY A 121 3.02 -11.71 13.43
CA GLY A 121 1.88 -11.72 12.50
C GLY A 121 0.73 -12.60 12.98
N ASN A 122 0.35 -12.53 14.26
CA ASN A 122 -0.76 -13.30 14.81
C ASN A 122 -1.93 -12.40 15.31
N THR A 123 -2.88 -12.93 16.07
CA THR A 123 -4.06 -12.16 16.54
C THR A 123 -3.81 -11.30 17.77
N LYS A 124 -2.61 -11.36 18.35
CA LYS A 124 -2.24 -10.55 19.53
C LYS A 124 -2.01 -9.09 19.13
N SER A 125 -2.09 -8.21 20.12
CA SER A 125 -1.80 -6.78 19.94
C SER A 125 -0.32 -6.52 20.20
N PHE A 126 0.28 -5.68 19.36
CA PHE A 126 1.72 -5.36 19.42
C PHE A 126 1.95 -3.84 19.38
N CYS A 127 3.07 -3.43 19.97
CA CYS A 127 3.59 -2.07 19.89
C CYS A 127 5.01 -2.16 19.30
N PHE A 128 5.28 -1.41 18.24
CA PHE A 128 6.59 -1.38 17.58
C PHE A 128 7.27 -0.04 17.86
N ASP A 129 8.45 -0.09 18.47
CA ASP A 129 9.17 1.11 18.88
C ASP A 129 10.24 1.49 17.84
N ASP A 130 10.37 2.79 17.56
CA ASP A 130 11.36 3.37 16.64
C ASP A 130 11.28 2.86 15.18
N LEU A 131 10.08 2.87 14.57
CA LEU A 131 9.93 2.58 13.14
C LEU A 131 10.75 3.55 12.27
N GLY A 132 11.44 3.01 11.27
CA GLY A 132 12.23 3.74 10.26
C GLY A 132 13.71 3.82 10.60
N ILE A 133 14.10 3.46 11.83
CA ILE A 133 15.50 3.48 12.29
C ILE A 133 16.16 2.10 12.16
N GLU A 134 15.36 1.04 11.94
CA GLU A 134 15.88 -0.31 11.78
C GLU A 134 16.66 -0.50 10.47
N SER A 135 17.73 -1.30 10.52
CA SER A 135 18.46 -1.68 9.31
C SER A 135 17.66 -2.68 8.48
N PRO A 136 17.89 -2.78 7.16
CA PRO A 136 17.28 -3.85 6.37
C PRO A 136 17.76 -5.22 6.89
N GLY A 137 16.85 -6.19 6.92
CA GLY A 137 17.20 -7.59 7.15
C GLY A 137 17.74 -8.22 5.88
N ARG A 138 18.35 -9.40 6.01
CA ARG A 138 18.83 -10.19 4.87
C ARG A 138 18.10 -11.50 4.78
N PHE A 139 17.56 -11.79 3.60
CA PHE A 139 16.96 -13.08 3.30
C PHE A 139 17.53 -13.62 1.99
N TYR A 140 18.22 -14.77 2.06
CA TYR A 140 18.96 -15.36 0.93
C TYR A 140 19.88 -14.37 0.19
N GLY A 141 20.59 -13.52 0.94
CA GLY A 141 21.53 -12.55 0.38
C GLY A 141 20.89 -11.32 -0.27
N LYS A 142 19.55 -11.22 -0.27
CA LYS A 142 18.83 -10.02 -0.68
C LYS A 142 18.41 -9.20 0.53
N ASP A 143 18.55 -7.89 0.44
CA ASP A 143 18.04 -6.97 1.45
C ASP A 143 16.50 -6.95 1.42
N LEU A 144 15.90 -6.97 2.60
CA LEU A 144 14.47 -7.01 2.82
C LEU A 144 14.10 -6.02 3.92
N ASN A 145 13.07 -5.21 3.68
CA ASN A 145 12.47 -4.38 4.72
C ASN A 145 11.55 -5.25 5.60
N VAL A 146 12.13 -5.83 6.65
CA VAL A 146 11.46 -6.78 7.56
C VAL A 146 10.23 -6.16 8.21
N MET A 147 10.34 -4.92 8.69
CA MET A 147 9.22 -4.23 9.32
C MET A 147 8.14 -3.88 8.30
N GLY A 148 8.50 -3.55 7.06
CA GLY A 148 7.54 -3.39 5.97
C GLY A 148 6.70 -4.65 5.72
N GLU A 149 7.35 -5.81 5.62
CA GLU A 149 6.66 -7.10 5.46
C GLU A 149 5.78 -7.42 6.68
N LEU A 150 6.28 -7.15 7.89
CA LEU A 150 5.53 -7.37 9.12
C LEU A 150 4.29 -6.48 9.21
N LEU A 151 4.41 -5.19 8.85
CA LEU A 151 3.29 -4.25 8.83
C LEU A 151 2.23 -4.65 7.81
N LEU A 152 2.63 -5.17 6.65
CA LEU A 152 1.69 -5.72 5.66
C LEU A 152 0.96 -6.96 6.19
N SER A 153 1.67 -7.91 6.79
CA SER A 153 1.07 -9.09 7.44
C SER A 153 0.06 -8.68 8.54
N ARG A 154 0.46 -7.73 9.37
CA ARG A 154 -0.38 -7.14 10.43
C ARG A 154 -1.63 -6.46 9.87
N TYR A 155 -1.51 -5.77 8.73
CA TYR A 155 -2.63 -5.12 8.05
C TYR A 155 -3.65 -6.14 7.51
N ASP A 156 -3.17 -7.23 6.90
CA ASP A 156 -4.07 -8.27 6.40
C ASP A 156 -4.88 -8.90 7.54
N LEU A 157 -4.25 -9.14 8.69
CA LEU A 157 -4.92 -9.60 9.91
C LEU A 157 -5.88 -8.57 10.50
N TYR A 158 -5.54 -7.28 10.41
CA TYR A 158 -6.44 -6.20 10.83
C TYR A 158 -7.74 -6.21 10.02
N LEU A 159 -7.67 -6.46 8.71
CA LEU A 159 -8.86 -6.63 7.87
C LEU A 159 -9.62 -7.92 8.20
N GLN A 160 -8.93 -9.07 8.26
CA GLN A 160 -9.54 -10.37 8.52
C GLN A 160 -10.24 -10.43 9.89
N SER A 161 -9.63 -9.84 10.92
CA SER A 161 -10.17 -9.79 12.28
C SER A 161 -11.29 -8.77 12.47
N LYS A 162 -11.75 -8.09 11.41
CA LYS A 162 -12.70 -6.96 11.48
C LYS A 162 -12.21 -5.87 12.44
N ARG A 163 -10.94 -5.49 12.32
CA ARG A 163 -10.27 -4.39 13.06
C ARG A 163 -10.10 -4.62 14.57
N ARG A 164 -10.17 -5.89 15.00
CA ARG A 164 -9.98 -6.28 16.41
C ARG A 164 -8.51 -6.36 16.79
N THR A 165 -7.64 -6.81 15.89
CA THR A 165 -6.21 -6.85 16.18
C THR A 165 -5.61 -5.45 16.14
N LYS A 166 -4.96 -5.03 17.22
CA LYS A 166 -4.39 -3.68 17.34
C LYS A 166 -2.89 -3.69 17.15
N THR A 167 -2.42 -2.77 16.33
CA THR A 167 -0.99 -2.49 16.14
C THR A 167 -0.76 -1.04 16.54
N HIS A 168 0.21 -0.79 17.39
CA HIS A 168 0.66 0.55 17.75
C HIS A 168 2.11 0.70 17.32
N ALA A 169 2.53 1.92 17.03
CA ALA A 169 3.92 2.19 16.74
C ALA A 169 4.32 3.60 17.15
N THR A 170 5.61 3.77 17.42
CA THR A 170 6.26 5.07 17.61
C THR A 170 7.30 5.26 16.51
N THR A 171 7.54 6.51 16.15
CA THR A 171 8.58 6.87 15.18
C THR A 171 9.01 8.30 15.40
N ASN A 172 10.26 8.58 15.03
CA ASN A 172 10.77 9.94 14.94
C ASN A 172 10.68 10.48 13.50
N PHE A 173 10.28 9.66 12.53
CA PHE A 173 10.16 10.05 11.13
C PHE A 173 8.82 10.73 10.85
N GLY A 174 8.87 11.71 9.95
CA GLY A 174 7.70 12.33 9.35
C GLY A 174 6.99 11.41 8.36
N ALA A 175 5.85 11.90 7.85
CA ALA A 175 5.04 11.17 6.87
C ALA A 175 5.79 10.84 5.57
N ASP A 176 6.61 11.77 5.08
CA ASP A 176 7.34 11.65 3.82
C ASP A 176 8.58 10.76 3.97
N GLU A 177 9.31 10.89 5.09
CA GLU A 177 10.46 10.04 5.41
C GLU A 177 10.06 8.56 5.56
N LEU A 178 8.91 8.29 6.17
CA LEU A 178 8.35 6.93 6.24
C LEU A 178 7.97 6.39 4.85
N GLU A 179 7.49 7.25 3.94
CA GLU A 179 7.14 6.86 2.58
C GLU A 179 8.40 6.55 1.76
N GLU A 180 9.44 7.37 1.88
CA GLU A 180 10.75 7.12 1.25
C GLU A 180 11.36 5.81 1.77
N PHE A 181 11.28 5.57 3.08
CA PHE A 181 11.89 4.40 3.71
C PHE A 181 11.15 3.08 3.42
N TYR A 182 9.82 3.05 3.55
CA TYR A 182 9.02 1.81 3.39
C TYR A 182 8.37 1.65 2.02
N GLY A 183 8.31 2.74 1.24
CA GLY A 183 7.61 2.79 -0.04
C GLY A 183 6.10 3.01 0.07
N ASN A 184 5.53 3.51 -1.03
CA ASN A 184 4.14 3.96 -1.12
C ASN A 184 3.12 2.87 -0.73
N ARG A 185 3.43 1.61 -1.03
CA ARG A 185 2.56 0.46 -0.70
C ARG A 185 2.37 0.34 0.80
N VAL A 186 3.46 0.26 1.57
CA VAL A 186 3.41 0.13 3.03
C VAL A 186 2.81 1.40 3.63
N ARG A 187 3.24 2.58 3.15
CA ARG A 187 2.72 3.88 3.59
C ARG A 187 1.20 3.97 3.48
N SER A 188 0.64 3.51 2.36
CA SER A 188 -0.82 3.51 2.16
C SER A 188 -1.54 2.66 3.21
N ARG A 189 -1.01 1.48 3.54
CA ARG A 189 -1.60 0.60 4.57
C ARG A 189 -1.43 1.17 5.98
N MET A 190 -0.33 1.85 6.26
CA MET A 190 -0.14 2.55 7.54
C MET A 190 -1.23 3.60 7.78
N ARG A 191 -1.70 4.31 6.73
CA ARG A 191 -2.80 5.29 6.85
C ARG A 191 -4.12 4.67 7.29
N GLU A 192 -4.36 3.39 6.96
CA GLU A 192 -5.57 2.67 7.35
C GLU A 192 -5.40 1.90 8.67
N LEU A 193 -4.17 1.48 8.98
CA LEU A 193 -3.83 0.69 10.16
C LEU A 193 -3.72 1.54 11.43
N PHE A 194 -3.24 2.78 11.31
CA PHE A 194 -2.95 3.65 12.45
C PHE A 194 -3.83 4.89 12.50
N ASN A 195 -4.17 5.30 13.71
CA ASN A 195 -4.55 6.68 13.98
C ASN A 195 -3.26 7.47 14.29
N LEU A 196 -3.03 8.57 13.57
CA LEU A 196 -1.83 9.39 13.75
C LEU A 196 -2.01 10.37 14.92
N ILE A 197 -1.04 10.39 15.83
CA ILE A 197 -0.89 11.39 16.89
C ILE A 197 0.49 12.02 16.69
N ALA A 198 0.52 13.29 16.28
CA ALA A 198 1.76 14.05 16.08
C ALA A 198 1.97 15.05 17.22
N PHE A 199 3.24 15.38 17.49
CA PHE A 199 3.64 16.38 18.47
C PHE A 199 4.16 17.63 17.76
N ASP A 200 3.90 18.81 18.31
CA ASP A 200 4.47 20.07 17.80
C ASP A 200 5.99 20.10 18.00
N GLU A 201 6.72 20.65 17.03
CA GLU A 201 8.19 20.77 17.06
C GLU A 201 8.69 21.62 18.25
N GLY A 202 7.84 22.49 18.79
CA GLY A 202 8.14 23.35 19.94
C GLY A 202 8.03 22.66 21.31
N VAL A 203 7.64 21.39 21.38
CA VAL A 203 7.57 20.66 22.66
C VAL A 203 8.99 20.38 23.16
N GLY A 204 9.37 21.03 24.25
CA GLY A 204 10.71 20.89 24.83
C GLY A 204 11.08 19.45 25.19
N ASP A 205 12.31 19.05 24.84
CA ASP A 205 12.87 17.76 25.20
C ASP A 205 13.04 17.65 26.73
N LYS A 206 12.32 16.70 27.33
CA LYS A 206 12.32 16.43 28.77
C LYS A 206 13.26 15.27 29.18
N ARG A 207 14.13 14.78 28.29
CA ARG A 207 15.19 13.80 28.63
C ARG A 207 16.37 14.42 29.40
N LYS A 208 16.20 15.62 29.97
CA LYS A 208 17.22 16.31 30.78
C LYS A 208 16.89 16.25 32.26
#